data_AF-V8QM16-F1
#
_entry.id   AF-V8QM16-F1
#
_cell.length_a   1.000
_cell.length_b   1.000
_cell.length_c   1.000
_cell.angle_alpha   90.00
_cell.angle_beta   90.00
_cell.angle_gamma   90.00
#
_symmetry.space_group_name_H-M   'P 1'
#
loop_
_entity.id
_entity.type
_entity.pdbx_description
1 polymer ?
#
loop_
_entity_poly.entity_id
_entity_poly.type
_entity_poly.pdbx_seq_one_letter_code
_entity_poly.pdbx_strand_id
1 'polypeptide(L)'
;MALHTELPIHKEAYNLLDTLLQLAKHLPRDMKVLIGTKWRDEGMYVLEMVFKANGSMDKIRLQIESLQGRLDEFMQTELEEI
;
A
#
# COMPACT_ATOMS: atom_id res chain seq x y z
N MET A 1 -2.50 -2.45 -10.39
CA MET A 1 -1.68 -2.18 -9.19
C MET A 1 -0.56 -1.27 -9.62
N ALA A 2 -0.40 -0.10 -8.98
CA ALA A 2 0.85 0.64 -9.15
C ALA A 2 2.00 -0.25 -8.68
N LEU A 3 3.06 -0.36 -9.48
CA LEU A 3 4.22 -1.18 -9.12
C LEU A 3 4.79 -0.70 -7.79
N HIS A 4 5.32 -1.61 -6.97
CA HIS A 4 5.97 -1.28 -5.69
C HIS A 4 7.13 -0.28 -5.84
N THR A 5 7.63 -0.07 -7.07
CA THR A 5 8.62 0.93 -7.47
C THR A 5 8.04 2.33 -7.68
N GLU A 6 6.73 2.48 -7.83
CA GLU A 6 6.03 3.75 -8.10
C GLU A 6 5.36 4.35 -6.85
N LEU A 7 5.35 3.62 -5.73
CA LEU A 7 4.89 4.12 -4.43
C LEU A 7 6.09 4.34 -3.50
N PRO A 8 6.49 5.61 -3.24
CA PRO A 8 7.55 5.92 -2.29
C PRO A 8 7.33 5.27 -0.92
N ILE A 9 6.07 5.17 -0.48
CA ILE A 9 5.70 4.59 0.82
C ILE A 9 6.03 3.09 0.95
N HIS A 10 6.07 2.32 -0.15
CA HIS A 10 6.49 0.92 -0.10
C HIS A 10 7.98 0.82 0.29
N LYS A 11 8.83 1.63 -0.35
CA LYS A 11 10.26 1.67 -0.04
C LYS A 11 10.49 2.09 1.41
N GLU A 12 9.80 3.13 1.88
CA GLU A 12 9.96 3.58 3.27
C GLU A 12 9.48 2.55 4.30
N ALA A 13 8.42 1.79 4.01
CA ALA A 13 7.99 0.69 4.86
C ALA A 13 9.05 -0.44 4.95
N TYR A 14 9.71 -0.77 3.83
CA TYR A 14 10.83 -1.72 3.84
C TYR A 14 12.04 -1.18 4.60
N ASN A 15 12.39 0.11 4.42
CA ASN A 15 13.47 0.76 5.16
C ASN A 15 13.21 0.73 6.67
N LEU A 16 11.96 0.95 7.09
CA LEU A 16 11.55 0.84 8.49
C LEU A 16 11.78 -0.57 9.03
N LEU A 17 11.29 -1.60 8.33
CA LEU A 17 11.49 -2.99 8.75
C LEU A 17 12.97 -3.34 8.84
N ASP A 18 13.78 -2.96 7.85
CA ASP A 18 15.22 -3.19 7.89
C ASP A 18 15.87 -2.49 9.10
N THR A 19 15.52 -1.23 9.35
CA THR A 19 16.00 -0.47 10.51
C THR A 19 15.65 -1.16 11.83
N LEU A 20 14.41 -1.61 11.99
CA LEU A 20 13.96 -2.34 13.18
C LEU A 20 14.73 -3.65 13.37
N LEU A 21 14.96 -4.40 12.29
CA LEU A 21 15.73 -5.63 12.33
C LEU A 21 17.22 -5.38 12.63
N GLN A 22 17.79 -4.29 12.11
CA GLN A 22 19.15 -3.87 12.44
C GLN A 22 19.28 -3.48 13.92
N LEU A 23 18.36 -2.68 14.44
CA LEU A 23 18.31 -2.33 15.87
C LEU A 23 18.17 -3.57 16.75
N ALA A 24 17.33 -4.53 16.34
CA ALA A 24 17.13 -5.77 17.08
C ALA A 24 18.42 -6.58 17.24
N LYS A 25 19.38 -6.47 16.31
CA LYS A 25 20.70 -7.15 16.42
C LYS A 25 21.49 -6.69 17.64
N HIS A 26 21.31 -5.45 18.07
CA HIS A 26 22.03 -4.84 19.19
C HIS A 26 21.37 -5.05 20.56
N LEU A 27 20.20 -5.70 20.60
CA LEU A 27 19.51 -5.97 21.86
C LEU A 27 20.26 -6.99 22.74
N PRO A 28 20.23 -6.81 24.07
CA PRO A 28 20.59 -7.83 25.05
C PRO A 28 19.83 -9.15 24.80
N ARG A 29 20.46 -10.30 25.10
CA ARG A 29 19.93 -11.63 24.73
C ARG A 29 18.53 -11.90 25.30
N ASP A 30 18.31 -11.50 26.54
CA ASP A 30 17.06 -11.59 27.29
C ASP A 30 15.93 -10.74 26.69
N MET A 31 16.27 -9.56 26.16
CA MET A 31 15.31 -8.64 25.53
C MET A 31 15.10 -8.93 24.03
N LYS A 32 16.08 -9.53 23.36
CA LYS A 32 16.12 -9.73 21.90
C LYS A 32 14.93 -10.52 21.38
N VAL A 33 14.51 -11.56 22.09
CA VAL A 33 13.35 -12.37 21.68
C VAL A 33 12.07 -11.55 21.82
N LEU A 34 11.84 -10.93 22.99
CA LEU A 34 10.62 -10.20 23.28
C LEU A 34 10.45 -8.98 22.36
N ILE A 35 11.46 -8.11 22.32
CA ILE A 35 11.40 -6.85 21.59
C ILE A 35 11.60 -7.09 20.08
N GLY A 36 12.55 -7.93 19.70
CA GLY A 36 12.84 -8.21 18.30
C GLY A 36 11.70 -8.91 17.57
N THR A 37 10.94 -9.79 18.25
CA THR A 37 9.73 -10.39 17.68
C THR A 37 8.65 -9.34 17.51
N LYS A 38 8.37 -8.53 18.55
CA LYS A 38 7.37 -7.45 18.46
C LYS A 38 7.68 -6.47 17.34
N TRP A 39 8.92 -6.00 17.23
CA TRP A 39 9.32 -5.06 16.17
C TRP A 39 9.18 -5.65 14.77
N ARG A 40 9.53 -6.92 14.58
CA ARG A 40 9.33 -7.61 13.31
C ARG A 40 7.83 -7.66 12.95
N ASP A 41 6.99 -8.04 13.91
CA ASP A 41 5.56 -8.20 13.69
C ASP A 41 4.91 -6.86 13.32
N GLU A 42 5.25 -5.78 14.04
CA GLU A 42 4.78 -4.43 13.72
C GLU A 42 5.28 -3.94 12.35
N GLY A 43 6.54 -4.19 12.01
CA GLY A 43 7.10 -3.84 10.70
C GLY A 43 6.42 -4.59 9.55
N MET A 44 6.11 -5.87 9.74
CA MET A 44 5.34 -6.66 8.76
C MET A 44 3.89 -6.19 8.66
N TYR A 45 3.27 -5.81 9.77
CA TYR A 45 1.92 -5.26 9.78
C TYR A 45 1.83 -3.96 8.96
N VAL A 46 2.82 -3.08 9.06
CA VAL A 46 2.90 -1.87 8.23
C VAL A 46 2.96 -2.23 6.73
N LEU A 47 3.81 -3.19 6.35
CA LEU A 47 3.91 -3.65 4.96
C LEU A 47 2.58 -4.21 4.45
N GLU A 48 1.88 -4.98 5.27
CA GLU A 48 0.56 -5.52 4.97
C GLU A 48 -0.47 -4.40 4.76
N MET A 49 -0.49 -3.38 5.61
CA MET A 49 -1.38 -2.24 5.47
C MET A 49 -1.11 -1.44 4.19
N VAL A 50 0.16 -1.21 3.86
CA VAL A 50 0.55 -0.52 2.62
C VAL A 50 0.07 -1.31 1.40
N PHE A 51 0.24 -2.64 1.40
CA PHE A 51 -0.26 -3.50 0.34
C PHE A 51 -1.79 -3.45 0.21
N LYS A 52 -2.52 -3.55 1.33
CA LYS A 52 -3.99 -3.46 1.36
C LYS A 52 -4.49 -2.10 0.87
N ALA A 53 -3.81 -1.01 1.24
CA ALA A 53 -4.13 0.33 0.79
C ALA A 53 -3.92 0.48 -0.72
N ASN A 54 -2.79 0.00 -1.25
CA ASN A 54 -2.51 -0.01 -2.70
C ASN A 54 -3.60 -0.74 -3.48
N GLY A 55 -3.98 -1.95 -3.05
CA GLY A 55 -5.04 -2.72 -3.69
C GLY A 55 -6.42 -2.06 -3.61
N SER A 56 -6.71 -1.33 -2.53
CA SER A 56 -7.98 -0.59 -2.38
C SER A 56 -8.04 0.66 -3.26
N MET A 57 -6.94 1.40 -3.40
CA MET A 57 -6.86 2.54 -4.32
C MET A 57 -7.09 2.12 -5.78
N ASP A 58 -6.54 0.97 -6.18
CA ASP A 58 -6.69 0.44 -7.54
C ASP A 58 -8.17 0.14 -7.86
N LYS A 59 -8.91 -0.41 -6.88
CA LYS A 59 -10.36 -0.64 -7.01
C LYS A 59 -11.15 0.66 -7.16
N ILE A 60 -10.81 1.68 -6.36
CA ILE A 60 -11.45 3.00 -6.44
C ILE A 60 -11.16 3.63 -7.80
N ARG A 61 -9.91 3.56 -8.28
CA ARG A 61 -9.53 4.08 -9.60
C ARG A 61 -10.34 3.42 -10.72
N LEU A 62 -10.42 2.09 -10.74
CA LEU A 62 -11.20 1.35 -11.74
C LEU A 62 -12.69 1.71 -11.72
N GLN A 63 -13.26 1.94 -10.54
CA GLN A 63 -14.65 2.38 -10.41
C GLN A 63 -14.86 3.80 -10.98
N ILE A 64 -13.93 4.72 -10.71
CA ILE A 64 -13.99 6.09 -11.25
C ILE A 64 -13.87 6.06 -12.78
N GLU A 65 -12.90 5.31 -13.32
CA GLU A 65 -12.72 5.16 -14.78
C GLU A 65 -13.98 4.57 -15.43
N SER A 66 -14.62 3.57 -14.81
CA SER A 66 -15.88 3.02 -15.28
C SER A 66 -17.04 4.04 -15.25
N LEU A 67 -17.13 4.86 -14.20
CA LEU A 67 -18.15 5.91 -14.12
C LEU A 67 -17.93 7.02 -15.15
N GLN A 68 -16.68 7.39 -15.41
CA GLN A 68 -16.32 8.35 -16.46
C GLN A 68 -16.71 7.83 -17.84
N GLY A 69 -16.37 6.58 -18.17
CA GLY A 69 -16.78 5.98 -19.45
C GLY A 69 -18.30 5.97 -19.64
N ARG A 70 -19.06 5.66 -18.59
CA ARG A 70 -20.53 5.72 -18.63
C ARG A 70 -21.07 7.14 -18.82
N LEU A 71 -20.40 8.15 -18.25
CA LEU A 71 -20.78 9.55 -18.45
C LEU A 71 -20.49 9.98 -19.90
N ASP A 72 -19.35 9.58 -20.45
CA ASP A 72 -18.96 9.90 -21.82
C ASP A 72 -19.93 9.26 -22.84
N GLU A 73 -20.31 8.00 -22.63
CA GLU A 73 -21.33 7.30 -23.44
C GLU A 73 -22.69 8.02 -23.38
N PHE A 74 -23.13 8.42 -22.19
CA PHE A 74 -24.37 9.17 -22.01
C PHE A 74 -24.33 10.51 -22.77
N MET A 75 -23.24 11.27 -22.65
CA MET A 75 -23.05 12.55 -23.34
C MET A 75 -23.03 12.40 -24.86
N GLN A 76 -22.45 11.32 -25.40
CA GLN A 76 -22.49 11.06 -26.84
C GLN A 76 -23.90 10.71 -27.33
N THR A 77 -24.65 9.93 -26.55
CA THR A 77 -26.02 9.54 -26.90
C THR A 77 -26.94 10.77 -26.97
N GLU A 78 -26.84 11.70 -26.02
CA GLU A 78 -27.64 12.94 -26.06
C GLU A 78 -27.20 13.92 -27.17
N LEU A 79 -25.94 13.89 -27.60
CA LEU A 79 -25.46 14.71 -28.71
C LEU A 79 -25.87 14.17 -30.09
N GLU A 80 -26.14 12.86 -30.22
CA GLU A 80 -26.64 12.26 -31.46
C GLU A 80 -28.17 12.43 -31.65
N GLU A 81 -28.90 12.77 -30.58
CA GLU A 81 -30.36 13.01 -30.61
C GLU A 81 -30.76 14.50 -30.87
N ILE A 82 -29.80 15.42 -31.00
CA ILE A 82 -30.01 16.86 -31.30
C ILE A 82 -29.62 17.17 -32.75
#